data_AF-A0A9X3EUF7-F1
#
_entry.id   AF-A0A9X3EUF7-F1
#
_cell.length_a   1.000
_cell.length_b   1.000
_cell.length_c   1.000
_cell.angle_alpha   90.00
_cell.angle_beta   90.00
_cell.angle_gamma   90.00
#
_symmetry.space_group_name_H-M   'P 1'
#
loop_
_entity.id
_entity.type
_entity.pdbx_description
1 polymer ?
#
loop_
_entity_poly.entity_id
_entity_poly.type
_entity_poly.pdbx_seq_one_letter_code
_entity_poly.pdbx_strand_id
1 'polypeptide(L)'
;MAVLAAESRGAEAGRPGLVRADERGGQQATGEEGARARRMTSERHEGDLVRRQTGATLHRGHCFTADKMHGRVMRRMSRSFSVPCPRAGASLLGLSLLMPLLAGCPDSEAKFEEFLDNTKDDRDFMPPPPPDVMPAEADISGDFLLAVSTVISPDLPLQFIATNTLTTDEMGNTLLAACLQPLSLMQGKVNVPREPIGDPLCYSDIPVADGKFDIDAGLVKVTGAANPVTGADIEATLRMVATIIDEKFFCGDIEGDLSVPFALDLKGSTFAAMRLEDPAMLPLDVTKNCKRDSVRDKE
;
A
#
# COMPACT_ATOMS: atom_id res chain seq x y z
N MET A 1 -37.80 23.93 -46.05
CA MET A 1 -37.03 24.83 -45.16
C MET A 1 -35.61 24.33 -45.13
N ALA A 2 -34.79 24.77 -46.09
CA ALA A 2 -33.76 25.81 -45.95
C ALA A 2 -32.53 25.28 -45.19
N VAL A 3 -31.52 24.74 -45.90
CA VAL A 3 -30.25 25.38 -46.32
C VAL A 3 -29.41 25.76 -45.09
N LEU A 4 -28.26 25.14 -44.79
CA LEU A 4 -26.96 25.52 -45.36
C LEU A 4 -25.90 24.42 -45.17
N ALA A 5 -25.21 24.13 -46.27
CA ALA A 5 -23.92 23.48 -46.34
C ALA A 5 -22.80 24.49 -45.98
N ALA A 6 -21.68 23.99 -45.45
CA ALA A 6 -20.40 24.68 -45.49
C ALA A 6 -19.26 23.67 -45.62
N GLU A 7 -18.85 23.48 -46.87
CA GLU A 7 -17.55 22.97 -47.28
C GLU A 7 -16.50 24.07 -47.06
N SER A 8 -15.35 23.74 -46.47
CA SER A 8 -14.13 24.49 -46.74
C SER A 8 -12.93 23.53 -46.80
N ARG A 9 -12.35 23.46 -47.99
CA ARG A 9 -11.04 22.85 -48.29
C ARG A 9 -10.01 23.97 -48.38
N GLY A 10 -8.82 23.70 -47.85
CA GLY A 10 -7.59 24.46 -48.07
C GLY A 10 -6.52 23.87 -47.13
N ALA A 11 -5.74 22.87 -47.53
CA ALA A 11 -4.57 22.97 -48.40
C ALA A 11 -3.53 23.98 -47.88
N GLU A 12 -2.61 23.51 -47.03
CA GLU A 12 -1.24 24.05 -47.05
C GLU A 12 -0.24 22.91 -46.87
N ALA A 13 0.59 22.76 -47.90
CA ALA A 13 1.67 21.81 -47.97
C ALA A 13 2.99 22.53 -47.66
N GLY A 14 3.86 21.86 -46.92
CA GLY A 14 5.31 21.99 -47.09
C GLY A 14 6.05 22.78 -46.01
N ARG A 15 6.83 22.06 -45.19
CA ARG A 15 8.29 21.91 -45.39
C ARG A 15 8.96 21.15 -44.23
N PRO A 16 9.78 20.12 -44.51
CA PRO A 16 10.71 19.55 -43.54
C PRO A 16 12.03 20.35 -43.52
N GLY A 17 12.39 20.88 -42.36
CA GLY A 17 13.69 21.52 -42.12
C GLY A 17 14.74 20.48 -41.75
N LEU A 18 15.43 19.96 -42.77
CA LEU A 18 16.68 19.22 -42.64
C LEU A 18 17.82 20.22 -42.34
N VAL A 19 18.43 20.17 -41.17
CA VAL A 19 19.70 20.87 -40.89
C VAL A 19 20.77 19.82 -40.62
N ARG A 20 21.68 19.71 -41.60
CA ARG A 20 22.93 18.94 -41.55
C ARG A 20 24.01 19.71 -40.80
N ALA A 21 24.81 18.93 -40.08
CA ALA A 21 26.22 19.07 -39.70
C ALA A 21 26.99 20.35 -40.10
N ASP A 22 27.69 20.92 -39.12
CA ASP A 22 29.00 21.55 -39.33
C ASP A 22 29.97 20.93 -38.32
N GLU A 23 30.77 19.97 -38.80
CA GLU A 23 32.06 19.63 -38.21
C GLU A 23 33.04 20.73 -38.62
N ARG A 24 33.55 21.50 -37.65
CA ARG A 24 34.79 22.25 -37.84
C ARG A 24 35.57 22.32 -36.54
N GLY A 25 36.74 21.69 -36.60
CA GLY A 25 37.70 21.62 -35.51
C GLY A 25 38.31 22.97 -35.14
N GLY A 26 38.80 23.02 -33.91
CA GLY A 26 39.64 24.08 -33.38
C GLY A 26 40.66 23.49 -32.42
N GLN A 27 41.92 23.66 -32.77
CA GLN A 27 43.11 23.19 -32.07
C GLN A 27 43.30 23.85 -30.69
N GLN A 28 43.94 23.08 -29.80
CA GLN A 28 44.96 23.46 -28.82
C GLN A 28 44.97 24.90 -28.26
N ALA A 29 44.85 25.00 -26.93
CA ALA A 29 45.71 25.87 -26.13
C ALA A 29 45.95 25.25 -24.75
N THR A 30 47.20 24.90 -24.51
CA THR A 30 47.84 24.70 -23.20
C THR A 30 47.71 25.96 -22.35
N GLY A 31 47.38 25.80 -21.07
CA GLY A 31 47.39 26.87 -20.08
C GLY A 31 47.61 26.29 -18.69
N GLU A 32 48.88 26.13 -18.34
CA GLU A 32 49.35 26.08 -16.95
C GLU A 32 48.93 27.34 -16.18
N GLU A 33 49.06 27.23 -14.85
CA GLU A 33 49.34 28.33 -13.92
C GLU A 33 48.12 28.97 -13.23
N GLY A 34 47.99 28.73 -11.92
CA GLY A 34 47.02 29.45 -11.11
C GLY A 34 46.79 28.96 -9.70
N ALA A 35 47.84 28.57 -8.97
CA ALA A 35 47.76 28.38 -7.53
C ALA A 35 47.19 29.64 -6.84
N ARG A 36 46.07 29.51 -6.11
CA ARG A 36 45.75 30.46 -5.05
C ARG A 36 45.04 29.78 -3.89
N ALA A 37 45.88 29.25 -3.01
CA ALA A 37 45.57 29.04 -1.61
C ALA A 37 44.96 30.32 -1.01
N ARG A 38 43.77 30.21 -0.43
CA ARG A 38 43.33 31.11 0.65
C ARG A 38 43.17 30.30 1.92
N ARG A 39 44.25 30.30 2.70
CA ARG A 39 44.20 30.24 4.17
C ARG A 39 43.41 31.46 4.66
N MET A 40 42.36 31.21 5.43
CA MET A 40 41.89 32.10 6.50
C MET A 40 41.59 31.16 7.68
N THR A 41 42.53 31.07 8.63
CA THR A 41 42.40 31.61 10.00
C THR A 41 41.23 30.95 10.73
N SER A 42 41.44 29.86 11.48
CA SER A 42 42.03 29.85 12.83
C SER A 42 41.43 30.94 13.73
N GLU A 43 40.25 30.67 14.29
CA GLU A 43 39.91 31.17 15.63
C GLU A 43 39.56 30.00 16.54
N ARG A 44 40.44 29.82 17.52
CA ARG A 44 40.25 29.04 18.73
C ARG A 44 39.12 29.68 19.53
N HIS A 45 38.19 28.87 20.03
CA HIS A 45 37.52 29.15 21.29
C HIS A 45 37.71 27.93 22.20
N GLU A 46 38.91 27.89 22.79
CA GLU A 46 39.13 27.29 24.10
C GLU A 46 38.54 28.26 25.12
N GLY A 47 37.47 27.83 25.77
CA GLY A 47 36.80 28.53 26.85
C GLY A 47 36.46 27.53 27.95
N ASP A 48 37.50 27.05 28.61
CA ASP A 48 37.44 26.46 29.94
C ASP A 48 36.81 27.48 30.91
N LEU A 49 35.80 27.09 31.70
CA LEU A 49 35.72 27.45 33.13
C LEU A 49 34.51 26.79 33.85
N VAL A 50 34.86 25.96 34.85
CA VAL A 50 34.32 26.00 36.23
C VAL A 50 32.97 25.33 36.53
N ARG A 51 33.09 24.08 36.99
CA ARG A 51 32.95 23.63 38.40
C ARG A 51 31.79 24.20 39.24
N ARG A 52 31.08 23.25 39.88
CA ARG A 52 30.09 23.32 41.01
C ARG A 52 28.68 23.01 40.51
N GLN A 53 27.87 22.16 41.14
CA GLN A 53 27.84 21.68 42.52
C GLN A 53 26.99 20.39 42.59
N THR A 54 27.38 19.55 43.54
CA THR A 54 26.58 18.59 44.31
C THR A 54 25.08 18.90 44.42
N GLY A 55 24.24 17.87 44.31
CA GLY A 55 22.82 17.96 44.67
C GLY A 55 22.10 16.63 44.53
N ALA A 56 22.33 15.74 45.49
CA ALA A 56 21.47 14.58 45.72
C ALA A 56 20.08 15.04 46.18
N THR A 57 19.02 14.57 45.54
CA THR A 57 17.71 14.51 46.19
C THR A 57 17.02 13.19 45.84
N LEU A 58 17.22 12.25 46.76
CA LEU A 58 16.49 11.01 46.90
C LEU A 58 15.04 11.36 47.31
N HIS A 59 14.10 11.39 46.37
CA HIS A 59 12.68 11.49 46.73
C HIS A 59 12.05 10.11 46.84
N ARG A 60 11.74 9.81 48.10
CA ARG A 60 10.93 8.73 48.64
C ARG A 60 9.62 8.54 47.88
N GLY A 61 9.17 7.29 47.94
CA GLY A 61 7.94 6.81 47.34
C GLY A 61 6.68 7.56 47.74
N HIS A 62 5.72 7.51 46.84
CA HIS A 62 4.31 7.64 47.14
C HIS A 62 3.62 6.35 46.70
N CYS A 63 3.26 5.53 47.70
CA CYS A 63 2.19 4.56 47.59
C CYS A 63 0.92 5.33 47.20
N PHE A 64 0.39 5.10 46.00
CA PHE A 64 -0.99 5.47 45.71
C PHE A 64 -1.91 4.37 46.21
N THR A 65 -2.62 4.74 47.27
CA THR A 65 -3.73 4.00 47.86
C THR A 65 -4.84 3.79 46.85
N ALA A 66 -5.38 2.58 46.87
CA ALA A 66 -6.65 2.23 46.28
C ALA A 66 -7.75 3.14 46.84
N ASP A 67 -8.42 3.89 45.95
CA ASP A 67 -9.68 4.53 46.29
C ASP A 67 -10.80 4.06 45.35
N LYS A 68 -11.95 3.99 45.98
CA LYS A 68 -13.06 3.10 45.81
C LYS A 68 -14.20 3.97 45.32
N MET A 69 -14.42 4.05 44.01
CA MET A 69 -15.65 4.66 43.50
C MET A 69 -16.61 3.63 42.91
N HIS A 70 -17.75 3.57 43.59
CA HIS A 70 -18.93 2.81 43.29
C HIS A 70 -19.61 3.34 42.02
N GLY A 71 -20.12 2.40 41.23
CA GLY A 71 -21.46 2.50 40.66
C GLY A 71 -21.63 3.30 39.37
N ARG A 72 -21.69 2.58 38.25
CA ARG A 72 -22.95 2.48 37.49
C ARG A 72 -22.98 1.25 36.61
N VAL A 73 -24.00 0.46 36.89
CA VAL A 73 -24.47 -0.70 36.13
C VAL A 73 -24.92 -0.25 34.76
N MET A 74 -24.27 -0.75 33.71
CA MET A 74 -24.88 -0.92 32.39
C MET A 74 -24.59 -2.35 31.94
N ARG A 75 -25.58 -3.20 32.17
CA ARG A 75 -25.67 -4.54 31.57
C ARG A 75 -25.71 -4.36 30.06
N ARG A 76 -24.72 -4.85 29.33
CA ARG A 76 -24.88 -5.23 27.92
C ARG A 76 -24.56 -6.69 27.77
N MET A 77 -25.59 -7.43 27.40
CA MET A 77 -25.59 -8.87 27.15
C MET A 77 -24.48 -9.22 26.15
N SER A 78 -23.39 -9.80 26.67
CA SER A 78 -22.51 -10.64 25.86
C SER A 78 -23.20 -12.00 25.75
N ARG A 79 -23.82 -12.28 24.59
CA ARG A 79 -24.18 -13.64 24.20
C ARG A 79 -22.90 -14.34 23.75
N SER A 80 -22.23 -14.94 24.71
CA SER A 80 -21.14 -15.89 24.51
C SER A 80 -21.73 -17.14 23.85
N PHE A 81 -21.56 -17.31 22.54
CA PHE A 81 -21.71 -18.62 21.93
C PHE A 81 -20.42 -19.41 22.19
N SER A 82 -20.33 -19.99 23.38
CA SER A 82 -19.38 -21.07 23.66
C SER A 82 -19.84 -22.29 22.88
N VAL A 83 -19.11 -22.66 21.82
CA VAL A 83 -19.25 -23.96 21.16
C VAL A 83 -18.76 -25.02 22.15
N PRO A 84 -19.60 -25.93 22.63
CA PRO A 84 -19.17 -26.98 23.55
C PRO A 84 -18.34 -28.02 22.78
N CYS A 85 -17.06 -28.17 23.16
CA CYS A 85 -16.28 -29.36 22.83
C CYS A 85 -17.02 -30.60 23.39
N PRO A 86 -17.33 -31.62 22.56
CA PRO A 86 -17.85 -32.88 23.06
C PRO A 86 -16.77 -33.59 23.88
N ARG A 87 -17.02 -33.70 25.19
CA ARG A 87 -16.24 -34.53 26.12
C ARG A 87 -16.33 -35.99 25.66
N ALA A 88 -15.18 -36.62 25.48
CA ALA A 88 -15.03 -38.05 25.33
C ALA A 88 -15.57 -38.77 26.58
N GLY A 89 -16.79 -39.30 26.47
CA GLY A 89 -17.35 -40.23 27.44
C GLY A 89 -16.90 -41.64 27.09
N ALA A 90 -16.03 -42.20 27.92
CA ALA A 90 -15.77 -43.63 27.93
C ALA A 90 -17.06 -44.36 28.32
N SER A 91 -17.57 -45.20 27.43
CA SER A 91 -18.61 -46.18 27.76
C SER A 91 -18.17 -47.54 27.25
N LEU A 92 -17.85 -48.39 28.22
CA LEU A 92 -17.58 -49.82 28.10
C LEU A 92 -18.92 -50.59 28.16
N LEU A 93 -18.92 -51.77 27.54
CA LEU A 93 -19.91 -52.87 27.55
C LEU A 93 -20.94 -52.89 26.42
N GLY A 94 -20.94 -54.00 25.68
CA GLY A 94 -22.07 -54.40 24.85
C GLY A 94 -21.77 -55.43 23.77
N LEU A 95 -21.49 -56.66 24.18
CA LEU A 95 -21.48 -57.88 23.36
C LEU A 95 -22.80 -58.00 22.55
N SER A 96 -22.76 -58.16 21.22
CA SER A 96 -23.56 -59.18 20.47
C SER A 96 -23.74 -58.91 18.98
N LEU A 97 -23.79 -60.04 18.27
CA LEU A 97 -24.29 -60.30 16.92
C LEU A 97 -23.41 -59.90 15.72
N LEU A 98 -22.58 -60.89 15.35
CA LEU A 98 -22.21 -61.19 13.97
C LEU A 98 -23.49 -61.26 13.10
N MET A 99 -23.72 -60.24 12.28
CA MET A 99 -24.59 -60.33 11.11
C MET A 99 -23.68 -60.45 9.88
N PRO A 100 -23.80 -61.49 9.04
CA PRO A 100 -23.04 -61.56 7.80
C PRO A 100 -23.56 -60.45 6.88
N LEU A 101 -22.76 -59.38 6.79
CA LEU A 101 -22.83 -58.41 5.70
C LEU A 101 -22.63 -59.17 4.40
N LEU A 102 -23.73 -59.51 3.72
CA LEU A 102 -23.75 -59.62 2.27
C LEU A 102 -23.48 -58.21 1.74
N ALA A 103 -22.20 -57.84 1.76
CA ALA A 103 -21.68 -56.62 1.17
C ALA A 103 -21.74 -56.77 -0.36
N GLY A 104 -22.95 -56.65 -0.92
CA GLY A 104 -23.08 -56.16 -2.29
C GLY A 104 -22.52 -54.75 -2.27
N CYS A 105 -21.30 -54.58 -2.77
CA CYS A 105 -20.73 -53.25 -2.97
C CYS A 105 -21.76 -52.48 -3.80
N PRO A 106 -22.32 -51.36 -3.31
CA PRO A 106 -23.19 -50.54 -4.14
C PRO A 106 -22.38 -50.19 -5.38
N ASP A 107 -22.88 -50.59 -6.54
CA ASP A 107 -22.25 -50.32 -7.82
C ASP A 107 -22.25 -48.80 -8.04
N SER A 108 -21.15 -48.17 -7.63
CA SER A 108 -20.95 -46.74 -7.71
C SER A 108 -20.83 -46.27 -9.16
N GLU A 109 -20.43 -47.17 -10.06
CA GLU A 109 -20.27 -46.88 -11.48
C GLU A 109 -21.63 -46.73 -12.14
N ALA A 110 -22.56 -47.66 -11.86
CA ALA A 110 -23.93 -47.56 -12.35
C ALA A 110 -24.65 -46.28 -11.88
N LYS A 111 -24.44 -45.84 -10.63
CA LYS A 111 -25.03 -44.61 -10.12
C LYS A 111 -24.40 -43.33 -10.67
N PHE A 112 -23.12 -43.38 -11.05
CA PHE A 112 -22.45 -42.24 -11.68
C PHE A 112 -22.95 -42.04 -13.11
N GLU A 113 -23.10 -43.13 -13.88
CA GLU A 113 -23.67 -43.07 -15.22
C GLU A 113 -25.14 -42.60 -15.21
N GLU A 114 -25.95 -43.06 -14.25
CA GLU A 114 -27.33 -42.57 -14.07
C GLU A 114 -27.38 -41.06 -13.76
N PHE A 115 -26.41 -40.53 -13.01
CA PHE A 115 -26.29 -39.10 -12.76
C PHE A 115 -25.85 -38.32 -14.00
N LEU A 116 -24.91 -38.86 -14.79
CA LEU A 116 -24.48 -38.24 -16.04
C LEU A 116 -25.61 -38.18 -17.07
N ASP A 117 -26.40 -39.25 -17.18
CA ASP A 117 -27.56 -39.30 -18.09
C ASP A 117 -28.69 -38.38 -17.61
N ASN A 118 -29.03 -38.35 -16.30
CA ASN A 118 -30.04 -37.44 -15.78
C ASN A 118 -29.65 -35.95 -15.87
N THR A 119 -28.36 -35.63 -15.92
CA THR A 119 -27.88 -34.24 -16.03
C THR A 119 -27.57 -33.83 -17.48
N LYS A 120 -27.76 -34.72 -18.45
CA LYS A 120 -27.46 -34.45 -19.87
C LYS A 120 -28.34 -33.34 -20.43
N ASP A 121 -29.65 -33.40 -20.14
CA ASP A 121 -30.59 -32.38 -20.59
C ASP A 121 -30.28 -31.01 -19.98
N ASP A 122 -29.90 -30.95 -18.69
CA ASP A 122 -29.54 -29.69 -18.03
C ASP A 122 -28.24 -29.08 -18.57
N ARG A 123 -27.29 -29.92 -19.02
CA ARG A 123 -26.01 -29.47 -19.60
C ARG A 123 -26.18 -28.84 -20.98
N ASP A 124 -27.13 -29.32 -21.77
CA ASP A 124 -27.40 -28.80 -23.12
C ASP A 124 -28.18 -27.46 -23.10
N PHE A 125 -28.87 -27.16 -21.99
CA PHE A 125 -29.54 -25.87 -21.78
C PHE A 125 -28.68 -24.83 -21.03
N MET A 126 -27.50 -25.19 -20.54
CA MET A 126 -26.58 -24.20 -20.01
C MET A 126 -26.07 -23.34 -21.17
N PRO A 127 -26.31 -22.01 -21.16
CA PRO A 127 -25.63 -21.14 -22.10
C PRO A 127 -24.13 -21.41 -22.00
N PRO A 128 -23.36 -21.33 -23.11
CA PRO A 128 -21.92 -21.44 -23.03
C PRO A 128 -21.44 -20.55 -21.88
N PRO A 129 -20.53 -21.03 -21.03
CA PRO A 129 -19.98 -20.18 -19.99
C PRO A 129 -19.58 -18.86 -20.68
N PRO A 130 -19.92 -17.70 -20.08
CA PRO A 130 -19.42 -16.44 -20.60
C PRO A 130 -17.95 -16.66 -20.92
N PRO A 131 -17.45 -16.24 -22.11
CA PRO A 131 -16.04 -16.38 -22.43
C PRO A 131 -15.30 -15.95 -21.17
N ASP A 132 -14.35 -16.76 -20.68
CA ASP A 132 -13.58 -16.43 -19.48
C ASP A 132 -12.96 -15.07 -19.75
N VAL A 133 -13.68 -14.01 -19.36
CA VAL A 133 -13.20 -12.65 -19.37
C VAL A 133 -12.27 -12.70 -18.19
N MET A 134 -11.05 -13.17 -18.44
CA MET A 134 -9.91 -12.83 -17.61
C MET A 134 -10.12 -11.35 -17.33
N PRO A 135 -10.30 -10.96 -16.05
CA PRO A 135 -10.64 -9.58 -15.74
C PRO A 135 -9.67 -8.73 -16.52
N ALA A 136 -10.20 -7.96 -17.48
CA ALA A 136 -9.39 -7.18 -18.39
C ALA A 136 -8.35 -6.48 -17.51
N GLU A 137 -7.06 -6.69 -17.80
CA GLU A 137 -5.99 -6.22 -16.92
C GLU A 137 -6.27 -4.76 -16.58
N ALA A 138 -6.65 -4.52 -15.33
CA ALA A 138 -7.21 -3.24 -14.96
C ALA A 138 -6.11 -2.19 -15.11
N ASP A 139 -6.33 -1.21 -15.98
CA ASP A 139 -5.36 -0.14 -16.22
C ASP A 139 -5.33 0.78 -15.00
N ILE A 140 -4.29 0.63 -14.19
CA ILE A 140 -4.02 1.46 -13.02
C ILE A 140 -3.12 2.65 -13.34
N SER A 141 -3.01 3.07 -14.60
CA SER A 141 -2.29 4.28 -14.98
C SER A 141 -3.03 5.55 -14.52
N GLY A 142 -2.28 6.51 -13.98
CA GLY A 142 -2.79 7.78 -13.47
C GLY A 142 -2.39 8.06 -12.03
N ASP A 143 -3.06 9.02 -11.41
CA ASP A 143 -2.76 9.47 -10.05
C ASP A 143 -3.70 8.84 -9.02
N PHE A 144 -3.14 8.45 -7.87
CA PHE A 144 -3.85 7.81 -6.78
C PHE A 144 -3.46 8.47 -5.46
N LEU A 145 -4.41 8.59 -4.53
CA LEU A 145 -4.09 8.85 -3.12
C LEU A 145 -3.81 7.51 -2.46
N LEU A 146 -2.54 7.28 -2.14
CA LEU A 146 -2.08 6.09 -1.44
C LEU A 146 -1.95 6.39 0.05
N ALA A 147 -2.55 5.54 0.87
CA ALA A 147 -2.52 5.64 2.33
C ALA A 147 -1.90 4.39 2.94
N VAL A 148 -0.87 4.58 3.75
CA VAL A 148 -0.14 3.54 4.47
C VAL A 148 -0.54 3.57 5.94
N SER A 149 -1.29 2.56 6.36
CA SER A 149 -1.67 2.35 7.76
C SER A 149 -0.73 1.36 8.43
N THR A 150 0.01 1.85 9.41
CA THR A 150 0.93 1.02 10.19
C THR A 150 0.23 0.33 11.35
N VAL A 151 0.82 -0.75 11.87
CA VAL A 151 0.36 -1.40 13.11
C VAL A 151 0.40 -0.50 14.34
N ILE A 152 1.25 0.54 14.34
CA ILE A 152 1.38 1.48 15.46
C ILE A 152 0.14 2.38 15.56
N SER A 153 -0.31 2.91 14.41
CA SER A 153 -1.42 3.85 14.36
C SER A 153 -2.21 3.65 13.06
N PRO A 154 -3.10 2.65 13.01
CA PRO A 154 -3.86 2.35 11.80
C PRO A 154 -4.88 3.46 11.45
N ASP A 155 -5.14 4.40 12.36
CA ASP A 155 -6.05 5.52 12.16
C ASP A 155 -5.36 6.82 11.72
N LEU A 156 -4.03 6.85 11.68
CA LEU A 156 -3.22 7.99 11.22
C LEU A 156 -2.30 7.54 10.08
N PRO A 157 -2.84 7.25 8.89
CA PRO A 157 -2.04 6.77 7.77
C PRO A 157 -1.09 7.83 7.25
N LEU A 158 0.12 7.41 6.88
CA LEU A 158 1.00 8.18 6.00
C LEU A 158 0.32 8.28 4.63
N GLN A 159 0.42 9.43 3.97
CA GLN A 159 -0.25 9.65 2.69
C GLN A 159 0.74 10.08 1.60
N PHE A 160 0.51 9.54 0.40
CA PHE A 160 1.31 9.79 -0.79
C PHE A 160 0.39 10.04 -1.98
N ILE A 161 0.82 10.90 -2.90
CA ILE A 161 0.29 10.87 -4.28
C ILE A 161 1.13 9.84 -5.03
N ALA A 162 0.50 8.78 -5.49
CA ALA A 162 1.11 7.75 -6.32
C ALA A 162 0.76 8.01 -7.78
N THR A 163 1.76 8.32 -8.60
CA THR A 163 1.62 8.44 -10.06
C THR A 163 2.11 7.16 -10.70
N ASN A 164 1.19 6.43 -11.32
CA ASN A 164 1.43 5.13 -11.93
C ASN A 164 1.43 5.24 -13.46
N THR A 165 2.32 4.51 -14.11
CA THR A 165 2.35 4.35 -15.57
C THR A 165 2.57 2.88 -15.88
N LEU A 166 1.61 2.26 -16.58
CA LEU A 166 1.78 0.91 -17.12
C LEU A 166 2.40 0.98 -18.51
N THR A 167 3.34 0.08 -18.76
CA THR A 167 3.97 -0.12 -20.06
C THR A 167 4.00 -1.61 -20.38
N THR A 168 4.05 -1.97 -21.65
CA THR A 168 4.24 -3.37 -22.08
C THR A 168 5.62 -3.50 -22.70
N ASP A 169 6.40 -4.47 -22.24
CA ASP A 169 7.73 -4.74 -22.79
C ASP A 169 7.67 -5.47 -24.15
N GLU A 170 8.83 -5.71 -24.76
CA GLU A 170 8.94 -6.43 -26.05
C GLU A 170 8.46 -7.90 -25.97
N MET A 171 8.37 -8.47 -24.76
CA MET A 171 7.93 -9.83 -24.50
C MET A 171 6.43 -9.92 -24.19
N GLY A 172 5.73 -8.77 -24.13
CA GLY A 172 4.31 -8.70 -23.80
C GLY A 172 4.02 -8.70 -22.30
N ASN A 173 5.02 -8.53 -21.43
CA ASN A 173 4.80 -8.41 -20.00
C ASN A 173 4.41 -6.97 -19.64
N THR A 174 3.44 -6.83 -18.73
CA THR A 174 3.03 -5.54 -18.18
C THR A 174 3.99 -5.12 -17.06
N LEU A 175 4.61 -3.95 -17.21
CA LEU A 175 5.53 -3.32 -16.27
C LEU A 175 4.93 -2.02 -15.73
N LEU A 176 4.98 -1.84 -14.41
CA LEU A 176 4.57 -0.65 -13.70
C LEU A 176 5.79 0.22 -13.37
N ALA A 177 5.67 1.51 -13.68
CA ALA A 177 6.47 2.56 -13.06
C ALA A 177 5.59 3.34 -12.09
N ALA A 178 6.05 3.53 -10.85
CA ALA A 178 5.31 4.21 -9.79
C ALA A 178 6.20 5.25 -9.10
N CYS A 179 5.73 6.48 -8.99
CA CYS A 179 6.36 7.54 -8.20
C CYS A 179 5.46 7.91 -7.02
N LEU A 180 5.99 7.84 -5.80
CA LEU A 180 5.26 8.13 -4.57
C LEU A 180 5.74 9.47 -4.01
N GLN A 181 4.93 10.52 -4.13
CA GLN A 181 5.19 11.85 -3.57
C GLN A 181 4.60 11.92 -2.15
N PRO A 182 5.43 12.03 -1.09
CA PRO A 182 4.92 12.16 0.28
C PRO A 182 4.12 13.44 0.47
N LEU A 183 3.06 13.36 1.28
CA LEU A 183 2.25 14.51 1.69
C LEU A 183 2.52 14.86 3.14
N SER A 184 2.64 16.16 3.41
CA SER A 184 2.75 16.68 4.77
C SER A 184 1.44 16.52 5.54
N LEU A 185 1.54 16.17 6.82
CA LEU A 185 0.41 16.01 7.72
C LEU A 185 0.77 16.56 9.10
N MET A 186 -0.15 17.30 9.70
CA MET A 186 -0.02 17.70 11.10
C MET A 186 -0.11 16.46 12.00
N GLN A 187 0.63 16.47 13.10
CA GLN A 187 0.57 15.38 14.07
C GLN A 187 -0.85 15.18 14.61
N GLY A 188 -1.31 13.93 14.63
CA GLY A 188 -2.65 13.54 15.05
C GLY A 188 -3.77 13.92 14.08
N LYS A 189 -3.43 14.35 12.86
CA LYS A 189 -4.37 14.72 11.81
C LYS A 189 -4.24 13.83 10.57
N VAL A 190 -5.34 13.71 9.83
CA VAL A 190 -5.45 12.91 8.61
C VAL A 190 -5.54 13.81 7.38
N ASN A 191 -6.21 14.96 7.47
CA ASN A 191 -6.59 15.72 6.27
C ASN A 191 -5.80 17.01 6.05
N VAL A 192 -4.96 17.44 7.00
CA VAL A 192 -4.34 18.76 6.98
C VAL A 192 -2.83 18.68 7.27
N PRO A 193 -1.96 19.35 6.50
CA PRO A 193 -2.26 20.22 5.35
C PRO A 193 -2.30 19.51 3.98
N ARG A 194 -1.70 18.31 3.86
CA ARG A 194 -1.58 17.52 2.62
C ARG A 194 -0.86 18.21 1.46
N GLU A 195 0.17 18.99 1.78
CA GLU A 195 1.03 19.59 0.77
C GLU A 195 2.14 18.60 0.38
N PRO A 196 2.46 18.42 -0.91
CA PRO A 196 3.62 17.62 -1.34
C PRO A 196 4.91 18.09 -0.69
N ILE A 197 5.70 17.15 -0.16
CA ILE A 197 6.99 17.45 0.46
C ILE A 197 8.09 16.46 0.06
N GLY A 198 9.31 16.96 -0.04
CA GLY A 198 10.48 16.16 -0.41
C GLY A 198 10.43 15.66 -1.86
N ASP A 199 11.42 14.85 -2.21
CA ASP A 199 11.52 14.24 -3.53
C ASP A 199 10.60 13.02 -3.64
N PRO A 200 9.96 12.78 -4.80
CA PRO A 200 9.21 11.55 -5.06
C PRO A 200 10.10 10.30 -4.97
N LEU A 201 9.53 9.23 -4.42
CA LEU A 201 10.14 7.90 -4.41
C LEU A 201 9.71 7.15 -5.67
N CYS A 202 10.57 7.09 -6.67
CA CYS A 202 10.25 6.49 -7.97
C CYS A 202 10.84 5.08 -8.12
N TYR A 203 10.01 4.16 -8.59
CA TYR A 203 10.32 2.76 -8.87
C TYR A 203 9.90 2.45 -10.30
N SER A 204 10.74 1.73 -11.05
CA SER A 204 10.48 1.33 -12.43
C SER A 204 10.53 -0.18 -12.58
N ASP A 205 10.05 -0.67 -13.72
CA ASP A 205 10.20 -2.06 -14.15
C ASP A 205 9.58 -3.07 -13.16
N ILE A 206 8.52 -2.66 -12.46
CA ILE A 206 7.80 -3.51 -11.51
C ILE A 206 6.90 -4.46 -12.31
N PRO A 207 7.13 -5.78 -12.28
CA PRO A 207 6.28 -6.72 -13.02
C PRO A 207 4.88 -6.77 -12.43
N VAL A 208 3.87 -6.65 -13.29
CA VAL A 208 2.47 -6.87 -12.95
C VAL A 208 2.05 -8.22 -13.52
N ALA A 209 1.62 -9.14 -12.66
CA ALA A 209 1.16 -10.47 -13.05
C ALA A 209 -0.09 -10.86 -12.27
N ASP A 210 -1.12 -11.34 -12.97
CA ASP A 210 -2.41 -11.75 -12.38
C ASP A 210 -3.06 -10.67 -11.50
N GLY A 211 -2.95 -9.41 -11.90
CA GLY A 211 -3.44 -8.26 -11.14
C GLY A 211 -2.69 -8.02 -9.82
N LYS A 212 -1.49 -8.56 -9.65
CA LYS A 212 -0.64 -8.36 -8.48
C LYS A 212 0.70 -7.77 -8.88
N PHE A 213 1.28 -7.01 -7.99
CA PHE A 213 2.62 -6.44 -8.15
C PHE A 213 3.28 -6.24 -6.80
N ASP A 214 4.59 -6.05 -6.82
CA ASP A 214 5.41 -5.95 -5.62
C ASP A 214 6.43 -4.83 -5.76
N ILE A 215 6.38 -3.86 -4.86
CA ILE A 215 7.34 -2.77 -4.82
C ILE A 215 8.32 -3.05 -3.69
N ASP A 216 9.53 -3.49 -4.05
CA ASP A 216 10.67 -3.50 -3.14
C ASP A 216 11.24 -2.08 -3.07
N ALA A 217 10.88 -1.37 -2.01
CA ALA A 217 11.27 0.01 -1.82
C ALA A 217 12.67 0.14 -1.18
N GLY A 218 13.26 -0.98 -0.72
CA GLY A 218 14.51 -0.96 0.03
C GLY A 218 14.45 -0.03 1.24
N LEU A 219 15.56 0.64 1.54
CA LEU A 219 15.63 1.64 2.61
C LEU A 219 14.99 2.96 2.16
N VAL A 220 13.84 3.28 2.74
CA VAL A 220 13.09 4.51 2.49
C VAL A 220 13.28 5.47 3.65
N LYS A 221 13.43 6.75 3.32
CA LYS A 221 13.40 7.86 4.29
C LYS A 221 12.19 8.74 4.04
N VAL A 222 11.36 8.92 5.06
CA VAL A 222 10.21 9.82 5.03
C VAL A 222 10.42 10.89 6.08
N THR A 223 10.29 12.16 5.68
CA THR A 223 10.49 13.28 6.61
C THR A 223 9.39 13.31 7.67
N GLY A 224 9.71 13.84 8.85
CA GLY A 224 8.78 13.94 9.96
C GLY A 224 7.55 14.80 9.68
N ALA A 225 7.66 15.75 8.74
CA ALA A 225 6.53 16.53 8.27
C ALA A 225 5.45 15.69 7.56
N ALA A 226 5.79 14.52 7.00
CA ALA A 226 4.83 13.57 6.45
C ALA A 226 4.34 12.54 7.47
N ASN A 227 4.88 12.54 8.70
CA ASN A 227 4.56 11.56 9.73
C ASN A 227 3.50 12.10 10.72
N PRO A 228 2.20 11.75 10.55
CA PRO A 228 1.15 12.24 11.43
C PRO A 228 1.18 11.57 12.81
N VAL A 229 1.95 10.50 13.01
CA VAL A 229 1.97 9.76 14.29
C VAL A 229 2.86 10.49 15.30
N THR A 230 4.13 10.70 14.93
CA THR A 230 5.13 11.27 15.86
C THR A 230 5.70 12.61 15.40
N GLY A 231 5.52 12.99 14.13
CA GLY A 231 6.18 14.15 13.54
C GLY A 231 7.70 14.01 13.38
N ALA A 232 8.27 12.84 13.68
CA ALA A 232 9.70 12.55 13.56
C ALA A 232 10.02 11.88 12.22
N ASP A 233 11.25 12.06 11.75
CA ASP A 233 11.74 11.38 10.55
C ASP A 233 11.63 9.85 10.72
N ILE A 234 11.31 9.18 9.62
CA ILE A 234 11.15 7.75 9.52
C ILE A 234 12.25 7.21 8.59
N GLU A 235 12.93 6.16 9.05
CA GLU A 235 13.76 5.32 8.19
C GLU A 235 13.27 3.88 8.32
N ALA A 236 12.90 3.26 7.20
CA ALA A 236 12.37 1.90 7.19
C ALA A 236 12.83 1.15 5.94
N THR A 237 13.04 -0.15 6.06
CA THR A 237 13.14 -1.05 4.90
C THR A 237 11.74 -1.55 4.59
N LEU A 238 11.23 -1.32 3.39
CA LEU A 238 9.82 -1.58 3.06
C LEU A 238 9.67 -2.42 1.80
N ARG A 239 8.68 -3.33 1.83
CA ARG A 239 8.17 -4.05 0.66
C ARG A 239 6.66 -3.94 0.64
N MET A 240 6.08 -3.59 -0.52
CA MET A 240 4.63 -3.41 -0.67
C MET A 240 4.08 -4.48 -1.61
N VAL A 241 3.30 -5.41 -1.06
CA VAL A 241 2.68 -6.49 -1.83
C VAL A 241 1.26 -6.09 -2.18
N ALA A 242 1.02 -5.76 -3.44
CA ALA A 242 -0.23 -5.18 -3.91
C ALA A 242 -1.12 -6.18 -4.67
N THR A 243 -2.43 -5.97 -4.59
CA THR A 243 -3.44 -6.57 -5.46
C THR A 243 -4.31 -5.46 -6.04
N ILE A 244 -4.42 -5.45 -7.36
CA ILE A 244 -5.32 -4.61 -8.14
C ILE A 244 -6.72 -5.20 -8.04
N ILE A 245 -7.66 -4.41 -7.54
CA ILE A 245 -9.05 -4.82 -7.38
C ILE A 245 -9.88 -4.34 -8.58
N ASP A 246 -9.66 -3.10 -9.00
CA ASP A 246 -10.24 -2.49 -10.19
C ASP A 246 -9.36 -1.30 -10.66
N GLU A 247 -9.70 -0.69 -11.80
CA GLU A 247 -8.97 0.44 -12.40
C GLU A 247 -8.82 1.65 -11.45
N LYS A 248 -9.70 1.75 -10.44
CA LYS A 248 -9.75 2.87 -9.50
C LYS A 248 -9.21 2.52 -8.12
N PHE A 249 -8.89 1.26 -7.87
CA PHE A 249 -8.57 0.78 -6.54
C PHE A 249 -7.59 -0.40 -6.55
N PHE A 250 -6.49 -0.22 -5.82
CA PHE A 250 -5.59 -1.30 -5.45
C PHE A 250 -5.19 -1.16 -3.98
N CYS A 251 -4.81 -2.27 -3.37
CA CYS A 251 -4.51 -2.32 -1.93
C CYS A 251 -3.57 -3.49 -1.64
N GLY A 252 -3.07 -3.56 -0.41
CA GLY A 252 -2.17 -4.65 -0.06
C GLY A 252 -1.61 -4.57 1.35
N ASP A 253 -0.59 -5.39 1.55
CA ASP A 253 0.15 -5.53 2.80
C ASP A 253 1.52 -4.87 2.69
N ILE A 254 2.04 -4.42 3.83
CA ILE A 254 3.38 -3.88 3.95
C ILE A 254 4.22 -4.84 4.80
N GLU A 255 5.39 -5.16 4.29
CA GLU A 255 6.41 -5.94 4.99
C GLU A 255 7.67 -5.10 5.21
N GLY A 256 8.50 -5.54 6.15
CA GLY A 256 9.79 -4.94 6.46
C GLY A 256 9.88 -4.37 7.86
N ASP A 257 10.86 -3.49 8.09
CA ASP A 257 11.27 -3.05 9.41
C ASP A 257 11.42 -1.53 9.48
N LEU A 258 10.79 -0.92 10.47
CA LEU A 258 11.06 0.44 10.91
C LEU A 258 12.36 0.44 11.73
N SER A 259 13.28 1.37 11.44
CA SER A 259 14.55 1.51 12.16
C SER A 259 14.65 2.82 12.96
N VAL A 260 14.03 3.89 12.46
CA VAL A 260 13.95 5.22 13.10
C VAL A 260 12.48 5.65 13.13
N PRO A 261 11.95 6.16 14.27
CA PRO A 261 12.66 6.52 15.50
C PRO A 261 12.94 5.36 16.47
N PHE A 262 12.38 4.17 16.23
CA PHE A 262 12.65 2.96 17.00
C PHE A 262 12.51 1.73 16.11
N ALA A 263 13.19 0.64 16.48
CA ALA A 263 13.15 -0.61 15.75
C ALA A 263 11.80 -1.33 15.94
N LEU A 264 11.06 -1.57 14.86
CA LEU A 264 9.78 -2.30 14.89
C LEU A 264 9.52 -3.04 13.56
N ASP A 265 9.09 -4.30 13.66
CA ASP A 265 8.57 -5.07 12.52
C ASP A 265 7.21 -4.49 12.07
N LEU A 266 7.06 -4.24 10.77
CA LEU A 266 5.86 -3.65 10.18
C LEU A 266 4.81 -4.68 9.76
N LYS A 267 5.03 -5.98 10.02
CA LYS A 267 4.07 -7.05 9.70
C LYS A 267 2.67 -6.77 10.25
N GLY A 268 1.68 -6.84 9.35
CA GLY A 268 0.28 -6.53 9.64
C GLY A 268 -0.11 -5.07 9.33
N SER A 269 0.85 -4.27 8.86
CA SER A 269 0.57 -2.97 8.26
C SER A 269 -0.03 -3.16 6.86
N THR A 270 -0.90 -2.26 6.46
CA THR A 270 -1.66 -2.34 5.21
C THR A 270 -1.60 -1.03 4.46
N PHE A 271 -1.88 -1.06 3.17
CA PHE A 271 -2.14 0.15 2.40
C PHE A 271 -3.34 0.01 1.48
N ALA A 272 -3.83 1.15 1.03
CA ALA A 272 -4.81 1.25 -0.04
C ALA A 272 -4.54 2.49 -0.88
N ALA A 273 -4.86 2.40 -2.16
CA ALA A 273 -4.71 3.48 -3.12
C ALA A 273 -6.01 3.67 -3.88
N MET A 274 -6.53 4.89 -3.83
CA MET A 274 -7.76 5.31 -4.50
C MET A 274 -7.44 6.29 -5.61
N ARG A 275 -7.97 6.04 -6.81
CA ARG A 275 -7.74 6.92 -7.97
C ARG A 275 -8.23 8.34 -7.70
N LEU A 276 -7.42 9.30 -8.10
CA LEU A 276 -7.75 10.73 -8.07
C LEU A 276 -8.25 11.15 -9.45
N GLU A 277 -9.36 11.89 -9.47
CA GLU A 277 -9.83 12.55 -10.69
C GLU A 277 -9.04 13.85 -10.94
N ASP A 278 -8.53 14.48 -9.87
CA ASP A 278 -7.63 15.63 -9.90
C ASP A 278 -6.66 15.53 -8.70
N PRO A 279 -5.33 15.49 -8.92
CA PRO A 279 -4.35 15.43 -7.83
C PRO A 279 -4.35 16.67 -6.92
N ALA A 280 -4.92 17.80 -7.36
CA ALA A 280 -5.11 18.98 -6.52
C ALA A 280 -6.32 18.88 -5.58
N MET A 281 -7.23 17.92 -5.80
CA MET A 281 -8.45 17.73 -5.00
C MET A 281 -8.43 16.38 -4.28
N LEU A 282 -7.86 16.37 -3.07
CA LEU A 282 -7.72 15.16 -2.28
C LEU A 282 -9.01 14.84 -1.49
N PRO A 283 -9.50 13.58 -1.51
CA PRO A 283 -10.72 13.19 -0.81
C PRO A 283 -10.56 13.29 0.71
N LEU A 284 -11.63 13.70 1.42
CA LEU A 284 -11.62 13.78 2.88
C LEU A 284 -11.59 12.40 3.54
N ASP A 285 -12.34 11.44 3.01
CA ASP A 285 -12.31 10.07 3.52
C ASP A 285 -11.10 9.33 2.91
N VAL A 286 -10.15 8.95 3.77
CA VAL A 286 -8.93 8.22 3.36
C VAL A 286 -9.14 6.73 3.52
N THR A 287 -9.22 6.02 2.41
CA THR A 287 -9.26 4.56 2.41
C THR A 287 -7.92 3.98 2.84
N LYS A 288 -7.91 3.05 3.80
CA LYS A 288 -6.67 2.57 4.44
C LYS A 288 -6.35 1.08 4.26
N ASN A 289 -7.26 0.29 3.70
CA ASN A 289 -7.07 -1.15 3.50
C ASN A 289 -7.96 -1.72 2.39
N CYS A 290 -7.76 -3.00 2.07
CA CYS A 290 -8.54 -3.72 1.06
C CYS A 290 -10.04 -3.87 1.37
N LYS A 291 -10.47 -3.67 2.62
CA LYS A 291 -11.90 -3.68 2.99
C LYS A 291 -12.60 -2.36 2.70
N ARG A 292 -11.85 -1.39 2.17
CA ARG A 292 -12.29 -0.01 1.94
C ARG A 292 -12.71 0.70 3.23
N ASP A 293 -12.15 0.30 4.37
CA ASP A 293 -12.30 1.08 5.60
C ASP A 293 -11.67 2.45 5.38
N SER A 294 -12.32 3.51 5.86
CA SER A 294 -11.83 4.87 5.73
C SER A 294 -11.62 5.56 7.07
N VAL A 295 -10.74 6.56 7.06
CA VAL A 295 -10.48 7.45 8.20
C VAL A 295 -10.50 8.91 7.76
N ARG A 296 -10.86 9.78 8.69
CA ARG A 296 -10.91 11.23 8.50
C ARG A 296 -10.72 11.93 9.85
N ASP A 297 -10.38 13.21 9.81
CA ASP A 297 -10.34 14.02 11.01
C ASP A 297 -11.73 14.09 11.68
N LYS A 298 -11.75 13.97 13.01
CA LYS A 298 -12.96 14.23 13.80
C LYS A 298 -13.16 15.75 13.86
N GLU A 299 -14.36 16.18 13.49
CA GLU A 299 -14.84 17.56 13.68
C GLU A 299 -14.86 17.95 15.17
#